data_AF-A0A098F095-F1
#
_entry.id   AF-A0A098F095-F1
#
_cell.length_a   1.000
_cell.length_b   1.000
_cell.length_c   1.000
_cell.angle_alpha   90.00
_cell.angle_beta   90.00
_cell.angle_gamma   90.00
#
_symmetry.space_group_name_H-M   'P 1'
#
loop_
_entity.id
_entity.type
_entity.pdbx_description
1 polymer ?
#
loop_
_entity_poly.entity_id
_entity_poly.type
_entity_poly.pdbx_seq_one_letter_code
_entity_poly.pdbx_strand_id
1 'polypeptide(L)'
;MKPVEAVVTYISLGWAYVLITRPGLFEMSANFNTIREIAKYEWAVGLVALICAIVKIIGMALHHYRLRWLGLMMSTVLWVIMAAGFLLAQDTIRLNTGFIAYSGIAVLCLLTAKEVIRYDRAAKRGIGRTDQAVEERITGLQKN
;
A
#
# COMPACT_ATOMS: atom_id res chain seq x y z
N MET A 1 13.00 8.15 4.01
CA MET A 1 12.13 6.96 3.81
C MET A 1 11.37 6.70 5.10
N LYS A 2 10.06 6.40 5.06
CA LYS A 2 9.30 6.14 6.30
C LYS A 2 9.37 4.65 6.69
N PRO A 3 9.56 4.32 7.97
CA PRO A 3 9.65 2.92 8.42
C PRO A 3 8.42 2.09 8.02
N VAL A 4 7.22 2.66 8.15
CA VAL A 4 5.96 1.95 7.86
C VAL A 4 5.82 1.57 6.38
N GLU A 5 6.27 2.44 5.46
CA GLU A 5 6.23 2.17 4.02
C GLU A 5 7.20 1.05 3.62
N ALA A 6 8.35 0.97 4.30
CA ALA A 6 9.31 -0.12 4.14
C ALA A 6 8.73 -1.46 4.64
N VAL A 7 8.06 -1.45 5.79
CA VAL A 7 7.39 -2.64 6.36
C VAL A 7 6.29 -3.15 5.41
N VAL A 8 5.43 -2.27 4.91
CA VAL A 8 4.36 -2.65 3.95
C VAL A 8 4.94 -3.17 2.63
N THR A 9 6.09 -2.66 2.21
CA THR A 9 6.79 -3.18 1.01
C THR A 9 7.39 -4.56 1.27
N TYR A 10 8.00 -4.76 2.44
CA TYR A 10 8.53 -6.06 2.87
C TYR A 10 7.42 -7.12 2.97
N ILE A 11 6.25 -6.77 3.53
CA ILE A 11 5.09 -7.66 3.60
C ILE A 11 4.65 -8.08 2.19
N SER A 12 4.56 -7.16 1.23
CA SER A 12 4.21 -7.49 -0.16
C SER A 12 5.25 -8.39 -0.83
N LEU A 13 6.55 -8.16 -0.60
CA LEU A 13 7.62 -9.01 -1.15
C LEU A 13 7.59 -10.42 -0.52
N GLY A 14 7.41 -10.51 0.79
CA GLY A 14 7.29 -11.78 1.50
C GLY A 14 6.11 -12.61 0.99
N TRP A 15 4.95 -11.97 0.81
CA TRP A 15 3.78 -12.64 0.24
C TRP A 15 3.97 -13.04 -1.22
N ALA A 16 4.57 -12.18 -2.05
CA ALA A 16 4.91 -12.54 -3.42
C ALA A 16 5.84 -13.78 -3.46
N TYR A 17 6.88 -13.78 -2.65
CA TYR A 17 7.82 -14.90 -2.55
C TYR A 17 7.12 -16.19 -2.10
N VAL A 18 6.32 -16.14 -1.04
CA VAL A 18 5.62 -17.33 -0.51
C VAL A 18 4.64 -17.90 -1.53
N LEU A 19 3.84 -17.05 -2.19
CA LEU A 19 2.85 -17.49 -3.18
C LEU A 19 3.47 -18.03 -4.47
N ILE A 20 4.68 -17.57 -4.83
CA ILE A 20 5.40 -18.08 -6.01
C ILE A 20 6.15 -19.38 -5.69
N THR A 21 6.72 -19.50 -4.49
CA THR A 21 7.61 -20.63 -4.13
C THR A 21 6.89 -21.82 -3.50
N ARG A 22 5.70 -21.61 -2.93
CA ARG A 22 4.88 -22.68 -2.34
C ARG A 22 3.51 -22.74 -3.01
N PRO A 23 3.41 -23.37 -4.19
CA PRO A 23 2.11 -23.62 -4.81
C PRO A 23 1.28 -24.54 -3.90
N GLY A 24 0.02 -24.17 -3.70
CA GLY A 24 -0.93 -24.89 -2.87
C GLY A 24 -0.95 -24.48 -1.40
N LEU A 25 -0.49 -23.26 -1.09
CA LEU A 25 -0.45 -22.77 0.30
C LEU A 25 -1.86 -22.71 0.91
N PHE A 26 -2.87 -22.32 0.11
CA PHE A 26 -4.25 -22.27 0.59
C PHE A 26 -4.91 -23.66 0.62
N GLU A 27 -4.31 -24.69 0.01
CA GLU A 27 -4.77 -26.10 0.10
C GLU A 27 -4.53 -26.70 1.47
N MET A 28 -3.49 -26.26 2.17
CA MET A 28 -3.22 -26.67 3.56
C MET A 28 -4.13 -25.98 4.59
N SER A 29 -4.93 -25.00 4.16
CA SER A 29 -5.84 -24.30 5.07
C SER A 29 -7.12 -25.09 5.28
N ALA A 30 -7.62 -25.14 6.52
CA ALA A 30 -8.91 -25.75 6.85
C ALA A 30 -10.11 -25.16 6.08
N ASN A 31 -9.93 -24.00 5.44
CA ASN A 31 -10.95 -23.32 4.61
C ASN A 31 -10.73 -23.54 3.10
N PHE A 32 -9.91 -24.53 2.70
CA PHE A 32 -9.52 -24.75 1.29
C PHE A 32 -10.70 -24.81 0.33
N ASN A 33 -11.76 -25.55 0.66
CA ASN A 33 -12.92 -25.70 -0.22
C ASN A 33 -13.60 -24.38 -0.57
N THR A 34 -13.52 -23.37 0.31
CA THR A 34 -14.19 -22.08 0.13
C THR A 34 -13.27 -21.00 -0.44
N ILE A 35 -11.95 -21.12 -0.24
CA ILE A 35 -10.95 -20.22 -0.86
C ILE A 35 -10.52 -20.77 -2.23
N ARG A 36 -11.04 -21.93 -2.66
CA ARG A 36 -10.62 -22.69 -3.86
C ARG A 36 -10.54 -21.85 -5.13
N GLU A 37 -11.46 -20.91 -5.33
CA GLU A 37 -11.43 -20.02 -6.49
C GLU A 37 -10.27 -19.03 -6.46
N ILE A 38 -9.92 -18.51 -5.28
CA ILE A 38 -8.76 -17.64 -5.08
C ILE A 38 -7.47 -18.47 -5.09
N ALA A 39 -7.51 -19.67 -4.51
CA ALA A 39 -6.41 -20.63 -4.46
C ALA A 39 -5.95 -21.06 -5.85
N LYS A 40 -6.88 -21.19 -6.80
CA LYS A 40 -6.59 -21.49 -8.22
C LYS A 40 -5.73 -20.42 -8.88
N TYR A 41 -5.78 -19.18 -8.41
CA TYR A 41 -5.04 -18.05 -8.93
C TYR A 41 -3.93 -17.57 -7.97
N GLU A 42 -3.47 -18.42 -7.05
CA GLU A 42 -2.37 -18.13 -6.10
C GLU A 42 -1.18 -17.44 -6.76
N TRP A 43 -0.73 -17.98 -7.89
CA TRP A 43 0.40 -17.45 -8.64
C TRP A 43 0.11 -16.04 -9.19
N ALA A 44 -1.10 -15.79 -9.66
CA ALA A 44 -1.51 -14.47 -10.13
C ALA A 44 -1.58 -13.45 -8.99
N VAL A 45 -2.09 -13.85 -7.82
CA VAL A 45 -2.09 -13.02 -6.61
C VAL A 45 -0.65 -12.69 -6.18
N GLY A 46 0.26 -13.67 -6.23
CA GLY A 46 1.68 -13.49 -5.97
C GLY A 46 2.34 -12.51 -6.94
N LEU A 47 2.02 -12.62 -8.24
CA LEU A 47 2.51 -11.69 -9.26
C LEU A 47 1.99 -10.27 -9.05
N VAL A 48 0.70 -10.10 -8.71
CA VAL A 48 0.12 -8.79 -8.42
C VAL A 48 0.76 -8.18 -7.16
N ALA A 49 1.00 -8.98 -6.12
CA ALA A 49 1.73 -8.56 -4.93
C ALA A 49 3.16 -8.10 -5.26
N LEU A 50 3.84 -8.80 -6.16
CA LEU A 50 5.18 -8.44 -6.65
C LEU A 50 5.16 -7.12 -7.42
N ILE A 51 4.21 -6.94 -8.34
CA ILE A 51 4.05 -5.69 -9.10
C ILE A 51 3.80 -4.53 -8.13
N CYS A 52 2.91 -4.71 -7.15
CA CYS A 52 2.66 -3.69 -6.13
C CYS A 52 3.93 -3.33 -5.35
N ALA A 53 4.75 -4.33 -4.99
CA ALA A 53 6.03 -4.10 -4.32
C ALA A 53 7.01 -3.33 -5.20
N ILE A 54 7.17 -3.72 -6.47
CA ILE A 54 8.07 -3.06 -7.42
C ILE A 54 7.67 -1.60 -7.64
N VAL A 55 6.38 -1.32 -7.85
CA VAL A 55 5.88 0.06 -8.01
C VAL A 55 6.18 0.92 -6.77
N LYS A 56 6.03 0.36 -5.56
CA LYS A 56 6.43 1.03 -4.32
C LYS A 56 7.94 1.28 -4.26
N ILE A 57 8.76 0.30 -4.60
CA ILE A 57 10.23 0.43 -4.62
C ILE A 57 10.68 1.52 -5.60
N ILE A 58 10.16 1.50 -6.83
CA ILE A 58 10.45 2.52 -7.85
C ILE A 58 9.99 3.90 -7.36
N GLY A 59 8.79 3.99 -6.79
CA GLY A 59 8.28 5.24 -6.23
C GLY A 59 9.14 5.79 -5.10
N MET A 60 9.66 4.91 -4.23
CA MET A 60 10.58 5.28 -3.16
C MET A 60 11.93 5.74 -3.72
N ALA A 61 12.50 5.01 -4.68
CA ALA A 61 13.79 5.32 -5.30
C ALA A 61 13.77 6.65 -6.06
N LEU A 62 12.68 6.93 -6.79
CA LEU A 62 12.52 8.18 -7.55
C LEU A 62 11.98 9.35 -6.72
N HIS A 63 11.70 9.13 -5.42
CA HIS A 63 11.06 10.11 -4.53
C HIS A 63 9.75 10.72 -5.07
N HIS A 64 9.10 10.06 -6.04
CA HIS A 64 7.96 10.63 -6.76
C HIS A 64 6.64 10.35 -6.03
N TYR A 65 6.00 11.40 -5.51
CA TYR A 65 4.82 11.26 -4.63
C TYR A 65 3.66 10.50 -5.29
N ARG A 66 3.40 10.72 -6.59
CA ARG A 66 2.30 10.04 -7.31
C ARG A 66 2.53 8.54 -7.39
N LEU A 67 3.77 8.12 -7.61
CA LEU A 67 4.12 6.72 -7.81
C LEU A 67 4.08 5.96 -6.48
N ARG A 68 4.57 6.60 -5.41
CA ARG A 68 4.44 6.09 -4.03
C ARG A 68 2.99 5.93 -3.62
N TRP A 69 2.17 6.95 -3.88
CA TRP A 69 0.74 6.91 -3.59
C TRP A 69 0.03 5.80 -4.40
N LEU A 70 0.34 5.68 -5.69
CA LEU A 70 -0.25 4.65 -6.56
C LEU A 70 0.09 3.24 -6.07
N GLY A 71 1.36 2.96 -5.76
CA GLY A 71 1.80 1.65 -5.26
C GLY A 71 1.14 1.29 -3.91
N LEU A 72 0.95 2.27 -3.04
CA LEU A 72 0.23 2.08 -1.78
C LEU A 72 -1.27 1.83 -1.99
N MET A 73 -1.91 2.55 -2.91
CA MET A 73 -3.33 2.33 -3.22
C MET A 73 -3.58 0.98 -3.89
N MET A 74 -2.73 0.56 -4.83
CA MET A 74 -2.82 -0.78 -5.42
C MET A 74 -2.63 -1.88 -4.36
N SER A 75 -1.70 -1.68 -3.42
CA SER A 75 -1.55 -2.59 -2.28
C SER A 75 -2.81 -2.62 -1.42
N THR A 76 -3.42 -1.48 -1.09
CA THR A 76 -4.68 -1.42 -0.33
C THR A 76 -5.76 -2.26 -1.00
N VAL A 77 -5.97 -2.09 -2.31
CA VAL A 77 -7.00 -2.82 -3.06
C VAL A 77 -6.72 -4.33 -3.01
N LEU A 78 -5.48 -4.74 -3.25
CA LEU A 78 -5.08 -6.15 -3.18
C LEU A 78 -5.41 -6.76 -1.81
N TRP A 79 -5.02 -6.10 -0.72
CA TRP A 79 -5.24 -6.61 0.63
C TRP A 79 -6.72 -6.59 1.04
N VAL A 80 -7.52 -5.65 0.54
CA VAL A 80 -8.98 -5.64 0.73
C VAL A 80 -9.62 -6.83 0.01
N ILE A 81 -9.21 -7.13 -1.22
CA ILE A 81 -9.73 -8.29 -1.97
C ILE A 81 -9.37 -9.58 -1.23
N MET A 82 -8.14 -9.70 -0.73
CA MET A 82 -7.74 -10.85 0.08
C MET A 82 -8.58 -10.95 1.37
N ALA A 83 -8.76 -9.85 2.09
CA ALA A 83 -9.60 -9.83 3.29
C ALA A 83 -11.04 -10.26 2.97
N ALA A 84 -11.64 -9.68 1.93
CA ALA A 84 -12.99 -10.03 1.48
C ALA A 84 -13.10 -11.52 1.10
N GLY A 85 -12.10 -12.05 0.39
CA GLY A 85 -12.01 -13.47 0.08
C GLY A 85 -12.03 -14.35 1.33
N PHE A 86 -11.28 -13.97 2.38
CA PHE A 86 -11.28 -14.71 3.65
C PHE A 86 -12.55 -14.53 4.49
N LEU A 87 -13.26 -13.41 4.34
CA LEU A 87 -14.53 -13.17 5.02
C LEU A 87 -15.69 -13.96 4.40
N LEU A 88 -15.72 -14.02 3.07
CA LEU A 88 -16.74 -14.73 2.28
C LEU A 88 -16.45 -16.23 2.19
N ALA A 89 -15.25 -16.68 2.56
CA ALA A 89 -14.84 -18.07 2.55
C ALA A 89 -15.46 -18.94 3.68
N GLN A 90 -16.46 -18.45 4.40
CA GLN A 90 -17.20 -19.27 5.37
C GLN A 90 -18.69 -19.08 5.12
N ASP A 91 -19.49 -20.16 5.22
CA ASP A 91 -20.96 -20.11 5.13
C ASP A 91 -21.60 -19.20 6.20
N THR A 92 -20.78 -18.72 7.15
CA THR A 92 -21.13 -17.70 8.14
C THR A 92 -20.08 -16.58 8.15
N ILE A 93 -20.52 -15.33 8.28
CA ILE A 93 -19.63 -14.18 8.45
C ILE A 93 -18.94 -14.31 9.83
N ARG A 94 -17.76 -14.92 9.85
CA ARG A 94 -16.92 -15.06 11.05
C ARG A 94 -15.60 -14.36 10.82
N LEU A 95 -15.18 -13.61 11.83
CA LEU A 95 -13.88 -12.93 11.84
C LEU A 95 -12.77 -13.96 11.98
N ASN A 96 -12.18 -14.35 10.85
CA ASN A 96 -11.02 -15.22 10.81
C ASN A 96 -9.72 -14.40 10.93
N THR A 97 -8.67 -15.00 11.47
CA THR A 97 -7.31 -14.44 11.54
C THR A 97 -6.84 -13.90 10.19
N GLY A 98 -7.16 -14.59 9.09
CA GLY A 98 -6.86 -14.11 7.73
C GLY A 98 -7.52 -12.77 7.40
N PHE A 99 -8.82 -12.64 7.67
CA PHE A 99 -9.55 -11.38 7.48
C PHE A 99 -8.93 -10.24 8.30
N ILE A 100 -8.64 -10.48 9.59
CA ILE A 100 -8.06 -9.48 10.49
C ILE A 100 -6.66 -9.05 9.99
N ALA A 101 -5.82 -10.01 9.60
CA ALA A 101 -4.47 -9.72 9.12
C ALA A 101 -4.48 -8.88 7.84
N TYR A 102 -5.23 -9.29 6.80
CA TYR A 102 -5.23 -8.57 5.52
C TYR A 102 -5.96 -7.23 5.61
N SER A 103 -7.03 -7.13 6.38
CA SER A 103 -7.70 -5.84 6.62
C SER A 103 -6.79 -4.86 7.38
N GLY A 104 -6.03 -5.33 8.37
CA GLY A 104 -5.01 -4.53 9.06
C GLY A 104 -3.94 -4.01 8.12
N ILE A 105 -3.41 -4.86 7.23
CA ILE A 105 -2.42 -4.46 6.22
C ILE A 105 -3.03 -3.44 5.24
N ALA A 106 -4.29 -3.62 4.82
CA ALA A 106 -4.99 -2.67 3.97
C ALA A 106 -5.11 -1.28 4.63
N VAL A 107 -5.49 -1.23 5.91
CA VAL A 107 -5.58 0.02 6.67
C VAL A 107 -4.21 0.69 6.77
N LEU A 108 -3.14 -0.06 7.04
CA LEU A 108 -1.78 0.46 7.08
C LEU A 108 -1.36 1.06 5.72
N CYS A 109 -1.67 0.39 4.62
CA CYS A 109 -1.43 0.91 3.27
C CYS A 109 -2.16 2.24 3.04
N LEU A 110 -3.44 2.30 3.43
CA LEU A 110 -4.28 3.50 3.25
C LEU A 110 -3.79 4.68 4.10
N LEU A 111 -3.44 4.44 5.37
CA LEU A 111 -2.89 5.47 6.25
C LEU A 111 -1.57 6.02 5.70
N THR A 112 -0.68 5.12 5.27
CA THR A 112 0.60 5.51 4.65
C THR A 112 0.36 6.32 3.37
N ALA A 113 -0.62 5.94 2.55
CA ALA A 113 -0.97 6.68 1.33
C ALA A 113 -1.47 8.11 1.64
N LYS A 114 -2.32 8.26 2.67
CA LYS A 114 -2.78 9.58 3.14
C LYS A 114 -1.63 10.45 3.62
N GLU A 115 -0.65 9.85 4.31
CA GLU A 115 0.54 10.57 4.72
C GLU A 115 1.38 11.06 3.55
N VAL A 116 1.64 10.22 2.53
CA VAL A 116 2.40 10.64 1.34
C VAL A 116 1.81 11.91 0.71
N ILE A 117 0.48 11.99 0.60
CA ILE A 117 -0.21 13.19 0.10
C ILE A 117 -0.03 14.39 1.04
N ARG A 118 -0.15 14.19 2.36
CA ARG A 118 0.00 15.28 3.34
C ARG A 118 1.38 15.92 3.27
N TYR A 119 2.44 15.12 3.10
CA TYR A 119 3.80 15.64 2.98
C TYR A 119 4.01 16.45 1.69
N ASP A 120 3.50 16.00 0.55
CA ASP A 120 3.57 16.77 -0.71
C ASP A 120 2.85 18.12 -0.58
N ARG A 121 1.65 18.13 0.02
CA ARG A 121 0.91 19.38 0.26
C ARG A 121 1.63 20.32 1.23
N ALA A 122 2.24 19.78 2.28
CA ALA A 122 3.01 20.56 3.23
C ALA A 122 4.24 21.19 2.58
N ALA A 123 4.98 20.43 1.75
CA ALA A 123 6.12 20.93 1.00
C ALA A 123 5.73 22.08 0.06
N LYS A 124 4.64 21.93 -0.70
CA LYS A 124 4.12 22.99 -1.59
C LYS A 124 3.71 24.26 -0.83
N ARG A 125 3.08 24.12 0.34
CA ARG A 125 2.71 25.27 1.19
C ARG A 125 3.94 25.98 1.78
N GLY A 126 4.97 25.23 2.15
CA GLY A 126 6.23 25.80 2.65
C GLY A 126 6.96 26.62 1.59
N ILE A 127 7.03 26.11 0.35
CA ILE A 127 7.61 26.82 -0.79
C ILE A 127 6.83 28.10 -1.07
N GLY A 128 5.49 28.01 -1.23
CA GLY A 128 4.67 29.20 -1.51
C GLY A 128 4.72 30.28 -0.44
N ARG A 129 4.86 29.90 0.85
CA ARG A 129 5.03 30.87 1.93
C ARG A 129 6.40 31.55 1.90
N THR A 130 7.43 30.85 1.46
CA THR A 130 8.80 31.40 1.32
C THR A 130 8.85 32.39 0.16
N ASP A 131 8.22 32.06 -0.97
CA ASP A 131 8.15 32.94 -2.14
C ASP A 131 7.42 34.25 -1.81
N GLN A 132 6.28 34.19 -1.12
CA GLN A 132 5.55 35.38 -0.67
C GLN A 132 6.37 36.25 0.29
N ALA A 133 7.08 35.65 1.25
CA ALA A 133 7.90 36.37 2.20
C ALA A 133 9.12 37.06 1.54
N VAL A 134 9.67 36.48 0.47
CA VAL A 134 10.73 37.09 -0.33
C VAL A 134 10.18 38.27 -1.14
N GLU A 135 9.00 38.12 -1.74
CA GLU A 135 8.35 39.17 -2.54
C GLU A 135 7.96 40.39 -1.68
N GLU A 136 7.44 40.17 -0.47
CA GLU A 136 7.16 41.25 0.51
C GLU A 136 8.43 41.99 0.95
N ARG A 137 9.56 41.29 1.13
CA ARG A 137 10.84 41.94 1.47
C ARG A 137 11.39 42.79 0.32
N ILE A 138 11.32 42.29 -0.91
CA ILE A 138 11.83 43.01 -2.09
C ILE A 138 10.98 44.26 -2.34
N THR A 139 9.66 44.15 -2.27
CA THR A 139 8.75 45.29 -2.45
C THR A 139 8.83 46.31 -1.31
N GLY A 140 9.08 45.87 -0.08
CA GLY A 140 9.36 46.75 1.06
C GLY A 140 10.67 47.55 0.91
N LEU A 141 11.71 46.94 0.33
CA LEU A 141 12.99 47.60 0.07
C LEU A 141 12.94 48.59 -1.10
N GLN A 142 12.04 48.41 -2.07
CA GLN A 142 11.87 49.35 -3.19
C GLN A 142 11.06 50.60 -2.83
N LYS A 143 10.37 50.61 -1.69
CA LYS A 143 9.54 51.74 -1.22
C LYS A 143 10.24 52.67 -0.25
N ASN A 144 11.46 52.34 0.18
CA ASN A 144 12.35 53.19 0.97
C ASN A 144 13.53 53.66 0.11
#